data_AF-A0A9X9QDE7-F1
#
_entry.id   AF-A0A9X9QDE7-F1
#
_cell.length_a   1.000
_cell.length_b   1.000
_cell.length_c   1.000
_cell.angle_alpha   90.00
_cell.angle_beta   90.00
_cell.angle_gamma   90.00
#
_symmetry.space_group_name_H-M   'P 1'
#
loop_
_entity.id
_entity.type
_entity.pdbx_description
1 polymer ?
#
loop_
_entity_poly.entity_id
_entity_poly.type
_entity_poly.pdbx_seq_one_letter_code
_entity_poly.pdbx_strand_id
1 'polypeptide(L)'
;MSESSNSEIQPEKVKVPARPDTYKPVDSTNVTSKPEPDFFALIPGKKFVIEAWPQPLLAHEINHEAYTSIKNKVIIRPELHLDKVNSTLFSMLAEIQSDFRIALVPYWYWPQQLCLDMKEDFQCTRVWAEENPATNWPLLLEAFFKTMQQLDVLHSPRNIFSCLAARDGEGVNSFTIRIRECYYCLSKQDRGSDTTRDTISDITKTYLPHICTHLQPMMVGRSSSDSVKLLVQIVTRISKSPAQAKLCAGADTKPSSKLMISNPRLKQP
;
A
#
# COMPACT_ATOMS: atom_id res chain seq x y z
N MET A 1 -60.42 59.76 -8.25
CA MET A 1 -59.71 60.94 -7.74
C MET A 1 -58.80 60.44 -6.63
N SER A 2 -57.48 60.33 -6.74
CA SER A 2 -56.53 60.94 -7.66
C SER A 2 -55.35 59.98 -7.90
N GLU A 3 -54.68 60.20 -9.02
CA GLU A 3 -53.57 59.43 -9.60
C GLU A 3 -52.22 59.65 -8.90
N SER A 4 -51.23 58.88 -9.38
CA SER A 4 -49.78 59.15 -9.41
C SER A 4 -48.97 58.72 -8.19
N SER A 5 -47.79 58.10 -8.26
CA SER A 5 -46.87 57.86 -9.39
C SER A 5 -46.01 56.62 -9.13
N ASN A 6 -45.65 55.97 -10.23
CA ASN A 6 -44.62 54.95 -10.37
C ASN A 6 -43.24 55.56 -10.14
N SER A 7 -42.29 54.83 -9.53
CA SER A 7 -40.87 55.02 -9.85
C SER A 7 -40.07 53.74 -9.61
N GLU A 8 -39.52 53.29 -10.71
CA GLU A 8 -38.68 52.14 -10.96
C GLU A 8 -37.22 52.48 -10.56
N ILE A 9 -36.56 51.66 -9.74
CA ILE A 9 -35.12 51.75 -9.52
C ILE A 9 -34.49 50.37 -9.72
N GLN A 10 -33.64 50.34 -10.74
CA GLN A 10 -32.79 49.26 -11.22
C GLN A 10 -31.59 48.94 -10.30
N PRO A 11 -30.93 47.77 -10.49
CA PRO A 11 -30.01 47.20 -9.51
C PRO A 11 -28.63 47.85 -9.48
N GLU A 12 -28.06 47.88 -8.27
CA GLU A 12 -26.75 48.46 -7.97
C GLU A 12 -25.60 47.65 -8.59
N LYS A 13 -24.73 48.36 -9.32
CA LYS A 13 -23.59 47.83 -10.07
C LYS A 13 -22.45 47.39 -9.14
N VAL A 14 -21.99 46.17 -9.38
CA VAL A 14 -20.73 45.58 -8.90
C VAL A 14 -19.53 46.46 -9.25
N LYS A 15 -18.70 46.77 -8.23
CA LYS A 15 -17.45 47.51 -8.34
C LYS A 15 -16.28 46.55 -8.57
N VAL A 16 -15.73 46.54 -9.77
CA VAL A 16 -14.47 45.86 -10.14
C VAL A 16 -13.28 46.76 -9.80
N PRO A 17 -12.23 46.29 -9.08
CA PRO A 17 -11.00 47.05 -8.95
C PRO A 17 -10.03 46.77 -10.11
N ALA A 18 -9.42 47.85 -10.59
CA ALA A 18 -8.54 47.97 -11.73
C ALA A 18 -7.18 47.26 -11.59
N ARG A 19 -6.65 46.78 -12.73
CA ARG A 19 -5.24 46.40 -12.93
C ARG A 19 -4.34 47.65 -12.97
N PRO A 20 -3.08 47.54 -12.53
CA PRO A 20 -2.00 48.32 -13.11
C PRO A 20 -0.96 47.40 -13.78
N ASP A 21 -0.90 47.44 -15.10
CA ASP A 21 0.25 46.98 -15.88
C ASP A 21 1.30 48.10 -15.91
N THR A 22 2.47 47.87 -15.32
CA THR A 22 3.69 48.58 -15.71
C THR A 22 4.90 47.65 -15.59
N TYR A 23 5.39 47.19 -16.74
CA TYR A 23 6.66 46.49 -16.91
C TYR A 23 7.84 47.48 -16.83
N LYS A 24 8.86 47.18 -16.03
CA LYS A 24 10.29 47.40 -16.37
C LYS A 24 11.20 46.40 -15.62
N PRO A 25 12.34 45.99 -16.22
CA PRO A 25 13.12 44.83 -15.80
C PRO A 25 14.31 45.21 -14.91
N VAL A 26 14.61 44.41 -13.88
CA VAL A 26 15.91 44.45 -13.18
C VAL A 26 16.33 43.04 -12.72
N ASP A 27 17.54 42.74 -13.16
CA ASP A 27 18.60 41.83 -12.70
C ASP A 27 18.39 40.78 -11.59
N SER A 28 18.89 39.61 -11.95
CA SER A 28 19.32 38.46 -11.15
C SER A 28 19.99 38.83 -9.83
N THR A 29 19.47 38.34 -8.70
CA THR A 29 20.29 37.69 -7.66
C THR A 29 19.43 36.95 -6.62
N ASN A 30 19.90 35.77 -6.26
CA ASN A 30 19.59 34.99 -5.06
C ASN A 30 18.16 34.43 -4.94
N VAL A 31 17.99 33.26 -5.55
CA VAL A 31 17.04 32.24 -5.08
C VAL A 31 17.50 31.81 -3.68
N THR A 32 17.05 32.53 -2.66
CA THR A 32 17.01 32.01 -1.30
C THR A 32 15.94 30.93 -1.30
N SER A 33 16.35 29.69 -1.51
CA SER A 33 15.51 28.51 -1.30
C SER A 33 14.99 28.56 0.13
N LYS A 34 13.73 28.96 0.30
CA LYS A 34 13.00 28.70 1.55
C LYS A 34 13.18 27.20 1.86
N PRO A 35 13.61 26.83 3.06
CA PRO A 35 13.63 25.44 3.45
C PRO A 35 12.19 24.91 3.37
N GLU A 36 12.01 23.77 2.69
CA GLU A 36 10.77 23.00 2.76
C GLU A 36 10.39 22.82 4.24
N PRO A 37 9.11 23.01 4.60
CA PRO A 37 8.68 22.75 5.96
C PRO A 37 8.92 21.27 6.29
N ASP A 38 9.64 21.04 7.40
CA ASP A 38 9.97 19.71 7.92
C ASP A 38 8.78 18.75 7.85
N PHE A 39 8.96 17.66 7.09
CA PHE A 39 8.07 16.49 7.04
C PHE A 39 7.89 15.80 8.41
N PHE A 40 8.55 16.28 9.48
CA PHE A 40 8.84 15.49 10.68
C PHE A 40 8.01 15.80 11.94
N ALA A 41 7.06 16.73 11.89
CA ALA A 41 6.15 16.99 13.01
C ALA A 41 4.70 16.54 12.70
N LEU A 42 4.51 15.31 12.25
CA LEU A 42 3.18 14.71 12.19
C LEU A 42 2.63 14.54 13.62
N ILE A 43 1.38 14.94 13.83
CA ILE A 43 0.62 14.63 15.05
C ILE A 43 0.69 13.10 15.28
N PRO A 44 0.85 12.60 16.52
CA PRO A 44 1.08 11.18 16.80
C PRO A 44 0.15 10.21 16.06
N GLY A 45 -1.15 10.52 15.97
CA GLY A 45 -2.12 9.72 15.23
C GLY A 45 -1.84 9.62 13.73
N LYS A 46 -1.44 10.72 13.09
CA LYS A 46 -1.04 10.73 11.68
C LYS A 46 0.22 9.90 11.45
N LYS A 47 1.18 9.97 12.37
CA LYS A 47 2.41 9.17 12.30
C LYS A 47 2.06 7.68 12.38
N PHE A 48 1.23 7.27 13.33
CA PHE A 48 0.77 5.90 13.46
C PHE A 48 0.06 5.40 12.19
N VAL A 49 -0.82 6.21 11.61
CA VAL A 49 -1.51 5.86 10.36
C VAL A 49 -0.53 5.64 9.21
N ILE A 50 0.45 6.52 9.03
CA ILE A 50 1.46 6.43 7.95
C ILE A 50 2.40 5.24 8.16
N GLU A 51 2.73 4.91 9.41
CA GLU A 51 3.56 3.74 9.74
C GLU A 51 2.82 2.42 9.50
N ALA A 52 1.54 2.36 9.88
CA ALA A 52 0.69 1.18 9.67
C ALA A 52 0.31 1.00 8.20
N TRP A 53 0.05 2.09 7.49
CA TRP A 53 -0.31 2.12 6.09
C TRP A 53 0.40 3.29 5.42
N PRO A 54 1.39 3.07 4.54
CA PRO A 54 2.12 4.17 3.89
C PRO A 54 1.43 4.81 2.69
N GLN A 55 0.25 4.33 2.29
CA GLN A 55 -0.52 4.82 1.12
C GLN A 55 -1.71 5.78 1.40
N PRO A 56 -2.08 6.16 2.64
CA PRO A 56 -3.18 7.07 2.86
C PRO A 56 -2.81 8.45 2.34
N LEU A 57 -3.71 9.03 1.55
CA LEU A 57 -3.58 10.40 1.06
C LEU A 57 -3.91 11.38 2.17
N LEU A 58 -3.10 12.42 2.28
CA LEU A 58 -3.29 13.53 3.18
C LEU A 58 -3.90 14.72 2.43
N ALA A 59 -4.55 15.62 3.18
CA ALA A 59 -5.26 16.77 2.60
C ALA A 59 -4.41 17.58 1.59
N HIS A 60 -3.12 17.80 1.91
CA HIS A 60 -2.21 18.57 1.07
C HIS A 60 -1.82 17.89 -0.25
N GLU A 61 -2.11 16.59 -0.39
CA GLU A 61 -1.83 15.82 -1.60
C GLU A 61 -3.00 15.85 -2.60
N ILE A 62 -4.10 16.55 -2.24
CA ILE A 62 -5.32 16.63 -3.04
C ILE A 62 -5.43 18.02 -3.67
N ASN A 63 -5.12 18.10 -4.96
CA ASN A 63 -4.98 19.37 -5.69
C ASN A 63 -6.27 19.90 -6.33
N HIS A 64 -7.42 19.25 -6.12
CA HIS A 64 -8.66 19.51 -6.88
C HIS A 64 -9.83 20.02 -6.03
N GLU A 65 -9.58 20.58 -4.84
CA GLU A 65 -10.65 21.01 -3.91
C GLU A 65 -11.71 21.92 -4.58
N ALA A 66 -11.29 22.82 -5.48
CA ALA A 66 -12.18 23.73 -6.21
C ALA A 66 -13.22 23.03 -7.10
N TYR A 67 -13.00 21.76 -7.46
CA TYR A 67 -13.89 20.97 -8.32
C TYR A 67 -14.67 19.91 -7.54
N THR A 68 -14.54 19.89 -6.22
CA THR A 68 -15.21 18.87 -5.39
C THR A 68 -16.66 19.25 -5.08
N SER A 69 -17.50 18.24 -4.87
CA SER A 69 -18.91 18.45 -4.51
C SER A 69 -19.42 17.35 -3.59
N ILE A 70 -20.11 17.74 -2.52
CA ILE A 70 -20.78 16.82 -1.58
C ILE A 70 -21.88 16.01 -2.27
N LYS A 71 -22.42 16.53 -3.39
CA LYS A 71 -23.43 15.81 -4.18
C LYS A 71 -22.85 14.62 -4.94
N ASN A 72 -21.53 14.54 -5.08
CA ASN A 72 -20.87 13.44 -5.75
C ASN A 72 -20.99 12.20 -4.85
N LYS A 73 -21.81 11.26 -5.29
CA LYS A 73 -22.00 9.99 -4.57
C LYS A 73 -21.02 8.96 -5.08
N VAL A 74 -20.28 8.36 -4.16
CA VAL A 74 -19.55 7.12 -4.42
C VAL A 74 -20.41 5.97 -3.93
N ILE A 75 -20.78 5.09 -4.85
CA ILE A 75 -21.41 3.82 -4.53
C ILE A 75 -20.27 2.84 -4.28
N ILE A 76 -20.05 2.49 -3.01
CA ILE A 76 -19.04 1.52 -2.64
C ILE A 76 -19.52 0.14 -3.11
N ARG A 77 -18.65 -0.52 -3.89
CA ARG A 77 -18.92 -1.86 -4.42
C ARG A 77 -19.07 -2.86 -3.27
N PRO A 78 -19.91 -3.90 -3.38
CA PRO A 78 -20.11 -4.87 -2.30
C PRO A 78 -18.82 -5.52 -1.77
N GLU A 79 -17.82 -5.71 -2.63
CA GLU A 79 -16.53 -6.31 -2.26
C GLU A 79 -15.66 -5.38 -1.40
N LEU A 80 -16.01 -4.10 -1.34
CA LEU A 80 -15.34 -3.06 -0.56
C LEU A 80 -16.12 -2.69 0.70
N HIS A 81 -17.20 -3.39 1.02
CA HIS A 81 -18.02 -3.10 2.20
C HIS A 81 -17.23 -3.30 3.48
N LEU A 82 -17.24 -2.27 4.34
CA LEU A 82 -16.54 -2.30 5.62
C LEU A 82 -17.40 -2.96 6.70
N ASP A 83 -17.59 -4.27 6.55
CA ASP A 83 -18.35 -5.07 7.51
C ASP A 83 -17.42 -5.71 8.55
N LYS A 84 -16.47 -6.54 8.10
CA LYS A 84 -15.57 -7.30 8.99
C LYS A 84 -14.12 -6.88 8.84
N VAL A 85 -13.42 -6.85 9.97
CA VAL A 85 -11.99 -6.60 10.00
C VAL A 85 -11.22 -7.83 9.52
N ASN A 86 -10.37 -7.63 8.51
CA ASN A 86 -9.50 -8.67 7.97
C ASN A 86 -8.21 -8.07 7.39
N SER A 87 -7.32 -8.92 6.89
CA SER A 87 -6.04 -8.51 6.31
C SER A 87 -6.15 -7.76 4.97
N THR A 88 -7.33 -7.73 4.33
CA THR A 88 -7.56 -7.02 3.07
C THR A 88 -8.00 -5.58 3.27
N LEU A 89 -8.22 -5.13 4.52
CA LEU A 89 -8.71 -3.78 4.81
C LEU A 89 -7.86 -2.67 4.16
N PHE A 90 -6.53 -2.78 4.19
CA PHE A 90 -5.66 -1.78 3.55
C PHE A 90 -5.89 -1.66 2.04
N SER A 91 -6.12 -2.78 1.35
CA SER A 91 -6.43 -2.79 -0.07
C SER A 91 -7.80 -2.17 -0.33
N MET A 92 -8.80 -2.51 0.48
CA MET A 92 -10.14 -1.93 0.37
C MET A 92 -10.11 -0.41 0.58
N LEU A 93 -9.40 0.06 1.60
CA LEU A 93 -9.22 1.49 1.87
C LEU A 93 -8.50 2.21 0.73
N ALA A 94 -7.52 1.56 0.08
CA ALA A 94 -6.83 2.12 -1.08
C ALA A 94 -7.79 2.33 -2.27
N GLU A 95 -8.66 1.35 -2.53
CA GLU A 95 -9.66 1.42 -3.60
C GLU A 95 -10.72 2.49 -3.30
N ILE A 96 -11.27 2.50 -2.08
CA ILE A 96 -12.24 3.51 -1.63
C ILE A 96 -11.67 4.93 -1.73
N GLN A 97 -10.43 5.12 -1.27
CA GLN A 97 -9.71 6.40 -1.38
C GLN A 97 -9.55 6.82 -2.85
N SER A 98 -9.27 5.89 -3.75
CA SER A 98 -9.19 6.15 -5.19
C SER A 98 -10.56 6.55 -5.75
N ASP A 99 -11.63 5.86 -5.35
CA ASP A 99 -13.00 6.14 -5.80
C ASP A 99 -13.47 7.52 -5.34
N PHE A 100 -13.21 7.90 -4.08
CA PHE A 100 -13.50 9.25 -3.59
C PHE A 100 -12.74 10.33 -4.36
N ARG A 101 -11.48 10.07 -4.70
CA ARG A 101 -10.66 11.00 -5.48
C ARG A 101 -11.19 11.16 -6.91
N ILE A 102 -11.52 10.06 -7.59
CA ILE A 102 -12.02 10.07 -8.97
C ILE A 102 -13.40 10.75 -9.03
N ALA A 103 -14.26 10.48 -8.06
CA ALA A 103 -15.56 11.11 -7.95
C ALA A 103 -15.51 12.56 -7.44
N LEU A 104 -14.32 13.11 -7.15
CA LEU A 104 -14.14 14.47 -6.65
C LEU A 104 -14.99 14.74 -5.38
N VAL A 105 -15.02 13.78 -4.46
CA VAL A 105 -15.64 14.00 -3.14
C VAL A 105 -14.72 14.92 -2.33
N PRO A 106 -15.23 15.96 -1.65
CA PRO A 106 -14.40 16.83 -0.82
C PRO A 106 -13.67 16.03 0.26
N TYR A 107 -12.36 16.22 0.42
CA TYR A 107 -11.55 15.41 1.34
C TYR A 107 -12.05 15.42 2.79
N TRP A 108 -12.50 16.59 3.26
CA TRP A 108 -13.05 16.75 4.60
C TRP A 108 -14.36 15.95 4.81
N TYR A 109 -15.02 15.53 3.72
CA TYR A 109 -16.28 14.78 3.72
C TYR A 109 -16.10 13.26 3.56
N TRP A 110 -14.89 12.79 3.23
CA TRP A 110 -14.61 11.36 3.07
C TRP A 110 -14.98 10.53 4.31
N PRO A 111 -14.69 10.97 5.56
CA PRO A 111 -15.06 10.20 6.74
C PRO A 111 -16.57 9.96 6.83
N GLN A 112 -17.37 11.00 6.62
CA GLN A 112 -18.82 10.92 6.71
C GLN A 112 -19.39 10.03 5.60
N GLN A 113 -18.85 10.15 4.38
CA GLN A 113 -19.27 9.29 3.27
C GLN A 113 -18.96 7.81 3.55
N LEU A 114 -17.81 7.51 4.14
CA LEU A 114 -17.42 6.15 4.46
C LEU A 114 -18.22 5.55 5.63
N CYS A 115 -18.61 6.37 6.61
CA CYS A 115 -19.44 5.93 7.74
C CYS A 115 -20.76 5.29 7.29
N LEU A 116 -21.32 5.71 6.15
CA LEU A 116 -22.56 5.14 5.60
C LEU A 116 -22.43 3.66 5.22
N ASP A 117 -21.21 3.19 5.00
CA ASP A 117 -20.93 1.83 4.53
C ASP A 117 -20.42 0.91 5.65
N MET A 118 -19.99 1.47 6.77
CA MET A 118 -19.47 0.72 7.92
C MET A 118 -20.57 -0.09 8.61
N LYS A 119 -20.29 -1.37 8.88
CA LYS A 119 -21.16 -2.29 9.63
C LYS A 119 -20.34 -3.15 10.59
N GLU A 120 -21.04 -3.98 11.37
CA GLU A 120 -20.49 -5.03 12.23
C GLU A 120 -19.25 -4.59 13.05
N ASP A 121 -18.04 -5.05 12.70
CA ASP A 121 -16.81 -4.79 13.46
C ASP A 121 -16.45 -3.29 13.49
N PHE A 122 -16.89 -2.53 12.49
CA PHE A 122 -16.66 -1.09 12.40
C PHE A 122 -17.81 -0.25 12.95
N GLN A 123 -18.86 -0.87 13.48
CA GLN A 123 -20.03 -0.17 14.01
C GLN A 123 -19.67 0.81 15.13
N CYS A 124 -18.78 0.42 16.04
CA CYS A 124 -18.31 1.31 17.11
C CYS A 124 -17.52 2.50 16.56
N THR A 125 -16.69 2.28 15.54
CA THR A 125 -15.96 3.35 14.86
C THR A 125 -16.91 4.30 14.14
N ARG A 126 -17.94 3.78 13.48
CA ARG A 126 -18.99 4.57 12.81
C ARG A 126 -19.69 5.50 13.79
N VAL A 127 -20.20 4.96 14.90
CA VAL A 127 -20.91 5.75 15.93
C VAL A 127 -19.99 6.83 16.49
N TRP A 128 -18.75 6.47 16.83
CA TRP A 128 -17.77 7.44 17.31
C TRP A 128 -17.51 8.56 16.27
N ALA A 129 -17.34 8.23 14.99
CA ALA A 129 -17.09 9.22 13.95
C ALA A 129 -18.28 10.15 13.72
N GLU A 130 -19.51 9.62 13.78
CA GLU A 130 -20.76 10.41 13.69
C GLU A 130 -20.92 11.38 14.86
N GLU A 131 -20.51 10.99 16.07
CA GLU A 131 -20.54 11.84 17.28
C GLU A 131 -19.42 12.90 17.32
N ASN A 132 -18.43 12.79 16.44
CA ASN A 132 -17.26 13.68 16.41
C ASN A 132 -17.18 14.47 15.10
N PRO A 133 -17.78 15.69 15.01
CA PRO A 133 -17.81 16.48 13.79
C PRO A 133 -16.43 16.89 13.23
N ALA A 134 -15.40 16.90 14.09
CA ALA A 134 -14.02 17.21 13.72
C ALA A 134 -13.26 16.01 13.11
N THR A 135 -13.93 14.87 12.92
CA THR A 135 -13.32 13.67 12.34
C THR A 135 -12.84 13.96 10.92
N ASN A 136 -11.53 13.88 10.75
CA ASN A 136 -10.87 13.93 9.45
C ASN A 136 -10.38 12.55 9.05
N TRP A 137 -9.98 12.40 7.79
CA TRP A 137 -9.59 11.11 7.22
C TRP A 137 -8.52 10.37 8.03
N PRO A 138 -7.37 10.98 8.40
CA PRO A 138 -6.39 10.32 9.27
C PRO A 138 -6.94 9.88 10.62
N LEU A 139 -7.82 10.66 11.25
CA LEU A 139 -8.39 10.30 12.54
C LEU A 139 -9.32 9.09 12.45
N LEU A 140 -10.09 8.99 11.35
CA LEU A 140 -10.91 7.82 11.07
C LEU A 140 -10.06 6.57 10.80
N LEU A 141 -8.99 6.72 9.99
CA LEU A 141 -8.05 5.63 9.72
C LEU A 141 -7.35 5.13 11.00
N GLU A 142 -6.98 6.03 11.90
CA GLU A 142 -6.42 5.67 13.20
C GLU A 142 -7.39 4.80 14.01
N ALA A 143 -8.68 5.14 14.02
CA ALA A 143 -9.70 4.36 14.70
C ALA A 143 -9.89 2.96 14.08
N PHE A 144 -9.83 2.85 12.74
CA PHE A 144 -9.80 1.54 12.06
C PHE A 144 -8.61 0.71 12.47
N PHE A 145 -7.40 1.29 12.47
CA PHE A 145 -6.19 0.55 12.78
C PHE A 145 -6.15 0.13 14.24
N LYS A 146 -6.67 0.95 15.16
CA LYS A 146 -6.89 0.55 16.55
C LYS A 146 -7.85 -0.64 16.67
N THR A 147 -8.92 -0.66 15.89
CA THR A 147 -9.87 -1.80 15.86
C THR A 147 -9.19 -3.05 15.32
N MET A 148 -8.44 -2.94 14.22
CA MET A 148 -7.62 -4.03 13.71
C MET A 148 -6.60 -4.53 14.73
N GLN A 149 -5.99 -3.64 15.51
CA GLN A 149 -5.01 -4.00 16.53
C GLN A 149 -5.66 -4.75 17.71
N GLN A 150 -6.85 -4.31 18.13
CA GLN A 150 -7.62 -4.99 19.19
C GLN A 150 -8.03 -6.41 18.79
N LEU A 151 -8.27 -6.64 17.49
CA LEU A 151 -8.64 -7.94 16.94
C LEU A 151 -7.42 -8.77 16.47
N ASP A 152 -6.19 -8.30 16.72
CA ASP A 152 -4.94 -8.93 16.28
C ASP A 152 -4.83 -9.17 14.75
N VAL A 153 -5.48 -8.29 13.98
CA VAL A 153 -5.47 -8.30 12.51
C VAL A 153 -4.53 -7.22 11.95
N LEU A 154 -4.17 -6.22 12.77
CA LEU A 154 -3.21 -5.19 12.37
C LEU A 154 -1.78 -5.73 12.40
N HIS A 155 -1.41 -6.46 11.36
CA HIS A 155 -0.01 -6.75 11.11
C HIS A 155 0.59 -5.56 10.37
N SER A 156 1.62 -4.93 10.96
CA SER A 156 2.35 -3.87 10.26
C SER A 156 2.92 -4.43 8.94
N PRO A 157 3.07 -3.60 7.89
CA PRO A 157 3.69 -4.05 6.63
C PRO A 157 5.04 -4.73 6.86
N ARG A 158 5.79 -4.26 7.86
CA ARG A 158 7.03 -4.87 8.32
C ARG A 158 6.83 -6.27 8.88
N ASN A 159 5.85 -6.48 9.76
CA ASN A 159 5.54 -7.80 10.32
C ASN A 159 5.06 -8.77 9.23
N ILE A 160 4.15 -8.32 8.36
CA ILE A 160 3.68 -9.11 7.21
C ILE A 160 4.87 -9.55 6.36
N PHE A 161 5.75 -8.60 6.05
CA PHE A 161 6.93 -8.87 5.25
C PHE A 161 7.87 -9.86 5.93
N SER A 162 8.16 -9.72 7.23
CA SER A 162 9.01 -10.64 7.98
C SER A 162 8.43 -12.05 8.13
N CYS A 163 7.10 -12.18 8.08
CA CYS A 163 6.40 -13.45 8.20
C CYS A 163 6.07 -14.09 6.83
N LEU A 164 6.60 -13.57 5.73
CA LEU A 164 6.38 -14.14 4.40
C LEU A 164 6.91 -15.57 4.33
N ALA A 165 5.99 -16.52 4.11
CA ALA A 165 6.27 -17.91 3.81
C ALA A 165 5.68 -18.29 2.46
N ALA A 166 6.28 -19.26 1.76
CA ALA A 166 5.68 -19.86 0.57
C ALA A 166 4.40 -20.62 0.94
N ARG A 167 3.34 -20.47 0.15
CA ARG A 167 2.07 -21.20 0.36
C ARG A 167 2.16 -22.59 -0.25
N ASP A 168 1.34 -23.52 0.24
CA ASP A 168 1.25 -24.86 -0.33
C ASP A 168 0.86 -24.80 -1.81
N GLY A 169 1.68 -25.42 -2.66
CA GLY A 169 1.49 -25.42 -4.12
C GLY A 169 1.78 -24.10 -4.83
N GLU A 170 2.29 -23.08 -4.14
CA GLU A 170 2.65 -21.81 -4.76
C GLU A 170 3.91 -21.96 -5.64
N GLY A 171 3.78 -21.59 -6.91
CA GLY A 171 4.93 -21.58 -7.83
C GLY A 171 5.97 -20.54 -7.42
N VAL A 172 7.26 -20.86 -7.65
CA VAL A 172 8.41 -20.00 -7.32
C VAL A 172 8.28 -18.58 -7.90
N ASN A 173 7.78 -18.47 -9.14
CA ASN A 173 7.52 -17.17 -9.77
C ASN A 173 6.45 -16.38 -9.02
N SER A 174 5.31 -17.01 -8.71
CA SER A 174 4.21 -16.38 -7.97
C SER A 174 4.67 -15.92 -6.59
N PHE A 175 5.40 -16.77 -5.86
CA PHE A 175 5.94 -16.41 -4.55
C PHE A 175 6.89 -15.21 -4.63
N THR A 176 7.77 -15.19 -5.64
CA THR A 176 8.72 -14.08 -5.83
C THR A 176 8.02 -12.76 -6.15
N ILE A 177 6.95 -12.79 -6.96
CA ILE A 177 6.13 -11.61 -7.23
C ILE A 177 5.48 -11.11 -5.94
N ARG A 178 4.98 -12.01 -5.09
CA ARG A 178 4.42 -11.66 -3.78
C ARG A 178 5.45 -11.05 -2.83
N ILE A 179 6.69 -11.57 -2.78
CA ILE A 179 7.79 -10.93 -2.03
C ILE A 179 7.98 -9.48 -2.50
N ARG A 180 8.02 -9.26 -3.82
CA ARG A 180 8.18 -7.92 -4.39
C ARG A 180 7.04 -6.99 -4.01
N GLU A 181 5.80 -7.47 -4.11
CA GLU A 181 4.60 -6.69 -3.76
C GLU A 181 4.62 -6.28 -2.28
N CYS A 182 4.85 -7.22 -1.37
CA CYS A 182 4.95 -6.92 0.06
C CYS A 182 6.12 -5.99 0.39
N TYR A 183 7.26 -6.11 -0.30
CA TYR A 183 8.39 -5.18 -0.13
C TYR A 183 8.00 -3.74 -0.51
N TYR A 184 7.20 -3.55 -1.57
CA TYR A 184 6.75 -2.22 -1.98
C TYR A 184 5.63 -1.65 -1.10
N CYS A 185 5.00 -2.47 -0.26
CA CYS A 185 4.10 -2.01 0.80
C CYS A 185 4.83 -1.44 2.02
N LEU A 186 6.15 -1.65 2.15
CA LEU A 186 6.95 -1.10 3.25
C LEU A 186 7.15 0.41 3.12
N SER A 187 7.31 1.09 4.27
CA SER A 187 7.66 2.51 4.31
C SER A 187 9.00 2.78 3.60
N LYS A 188 9.24 4.03 3.19
CA LYS A 188 10.53 4.41 2.57
C LYS A 188 11.72 4.12 3.50
N GLN A 189 11.55 4.35 4.80
CA GLN A 189 12.56 4.09 5.81
C GLN A 189 12.83 2.59 5.97
N ASP A 190 11.78 1.77 6.09
CA ASP A 190 11.93 0.32 6.24
C ASP A 190 12.58 -0.31 5.02
N ARG A 191 12.20 0.10 3.81
CA ARG A 191 12.80 -0.40 2.56
C ARG A 191 14.32 -0.19 2.51
N GLY A 192 14.82 0.89 3.09
CA GLY A 192 16.25 1.19 3.17
C GLY A 192 16.98 0.56 4.36
N SER A 193 16.27 -0.13 5.25
CA SER A 193 16.86 -0.65 6.48
C SER A 193 17.66 -1.94 6.27
N ASP A 194 18.71 -2.10 7.08
CA ASP A 194 19.48 -3.35 7.13
C ASP A 194 18.59 -4.54 7.54
N THR A 195 17.64 -4.32 8.45
CA THR A 195 16.70 -5.38 8.88
C THR A 195 15.87 -5.92 7.71
N THR A 196 15.40 -5.06 6.80
CA THR A 196 14.66 -5.50 5.61
C THR A 196 15.58 -6.26 4.66
N ARG A 197 16.85 -5.85 4.51
CA ARG A 197 17.83 -6.59 3.70
C ARG A 197 18.07 -7.99 4.26
N ASP A 198 18.23 -8.11 5.56
CA ASP A 198 18.44 -9.40 6.24
C ASP A 198 17.20 -10.28 6.11
N THR A 199 16.01 -9.70 6.29
CA THR A 199 14.72 -10.39 6.06
C THR A 199 14.59 -10.93 4.64
N ILE A 200 14.96 -10.16 3.61
CA ILE A 200 14.98 -10.64 2.21
C ILE A 200 15.93 -11.84 2.07
N SER A 201 17.13 -11.75 2.67
CA SER A 201 18.12 -12.82 2.67
C SER A 201 17.56 -14.09 3.30
N ASP A 202 16.92 -13.97 4.46
CA ASP A 202 16.37 -15.11 5.22
C ASP A 202 15.19 -15.75 4.51
N ILE A 203 14.25 -14.97 3.98
CA ILE A 203 13.12 -15.48 3.17
C ILE A 203 13.66 -16.24 1.95
N THR A 204 14.64 -15.66 1.26
CA THR A 204 15.20 -16.26 0.03
C THR A 204 15.97 -17.53 0.32
N LYS A 205 16.76 -17.57 1.41
CA LYS A 205 17.47 -18.78 1.84
C LYS A 205 16.51 -19.90 2.24
N THR A 206 15.45 -19.55 2.97
CA THR A 206 14.50 -20.52 3.54
C THR A 206 13.62 -21.15 2.46
N TYR A 207 13.02 -20.32 1.60
CA TYR A 207 11.98 -20.78 0.68
C TYR A 207 12.45 -20.90 -0.77
N LEU A 208 13.58 -20.28 -1.14
CA LEU A 208 14.13 -20.28 -2.49
C LEU A 208 15.63 -20.66 -2.52
N PRO A 209 16.07 -21.76 -1.87
CA PRO A 209 17.49 -22.04 -1.64
C PRO A 209 18.31 -22.15 -2.94
N HIS A 210 17.75 -22.76 -3.98
CA HIS A 210 18.40 -22.89 -5.29
C HIS A 210 18.59 -21.56 -6.01
N ILE A 211 17.75 -20.57 -5.73
CA ILE A 211 17.84 -19.22 -6.30
C ILE A 211 18.78 -18.38 -5.44
N CYS A 212 18.76 -18.59 -4.12
CA CYS A 212 19.63 -17.92 -3.18
C CYS A 212 21.12 -18.11 -3.52
N THR A 213 21.53 -19.31 -3.93
CA THR A 213 22.93 -19.58 -4.33
C THR A 213 23.40 -18.70 -5.48
N HIS A 214 22.52 -18.37 -6.43
CA HIS A 214 22.82 -17.46 -7.54
C HIS A 214 22.67 -15.98 -7.15
N LEU A 215 21.71 -15.67 -6.27
CA LEU A 215 21.35 -14.30 -5.90
C LEU A 215 22.33 -13.69 -4.88
N GLN A 216 22.72 -14.44 -3.86
CA GLN A 216 23.50 -13.95 -2.72
C GLN A 216 24.82 -13.24 -3.10
N PRO A 217 25.68 -13.77 -3.99
CA PRO A 217 26.89 -13.05 -4.40
C PRO A 217 26.59 -11.74 -5.14
N MET A 218 25.42 -11.62 -5.78
CA MET A 218 25.02 -10.42 -6.52
C MET A 218 24.34 -9.36 -5.65
N MET A 219 23.88 -9.71 -4.44
CA MET A 219 23.24 -8.80 -3.49
C MET A 219 24.24 -7.96 -2.67
N VAL A 220 25.50 -8.38 -2.59
CA VAL A 220 26.52 -7.69 -1.79
C VAL A 220 26.70 -6.25 -2.29
N GLY A 221 26.55 -5.27 -1.38
CA GLY A 221 26.69 -3.84 -1.67
C GLY A 221 25.51 -3.22 -2.45
N ARG A 222 24.44 -3.97 -2.73
CA ARG A 222 23.23 -3.45 -3.39
C ARG A 222 22.19 -2.96 -2.40
N SER A 223 21.32 -2.08 -2.88
CA SER A 223 20.12 -1.69 -2.14
C SER A 223 19.13 -2.86 -2.04
N SER A 224 18.26 -2.85 -1.03
CA SER A 224 17.16 -3.82 -0.88
C SER A 224 16.24 -3.80 -2.11
N SER A 225 16.00 -2.63 -2.70
CA SER A 225 15.18 -2.46 -3.90
C SER A 225 15.79 -3.18 -5.10
N ASP A 226 17.10 -3.04 -5.30
CA ASP A 226 17.80 -3.72 -6.38
C ASP A 226 17.87 -5.23 -6.16
N SER A 227 17.99 -5.66 -4.91
CA SER A 227 17.98 -7.07 -4.53
C SER A 227 16.64 -7.74 -4.89
N VAL A 228 15.51 -7.10 -4.55
CA VAL A 228 14.16 -7.59 -4.90
C VAL A 228 13.95 -7.62 -6.42
N LYS A 229 14.39 -6.59 -7.15
CA LYS A 229 14.33 -6.58 -8.62
C LYS A 229 15.16 -7.71 -9.23
N LEU A 230 16.36 -7.94 -8.71
CA LEU A 230 17.26 -8.97 -9.20
C LEU A 230 16.70 -10.37 -8.94
N LEU A 231 16.12 -10.61 -7.76
CA LEU A 231 15.43 -11.86 -7.43
C LEU A 231 14.35 -12.19 -8.48
N VAL A 232 13.47 -11.23 -8.79
CA VAL A 232 12.40 -11.39 -9.80
C VAL A 232 12.99 -11.70 -11.18
N GLN A 233 14.07 -11.01 -11.56
CA GLN A 233 14.74 -11.24 -12.85
C GLN A 233 15.35 -12.65 -12.95
N ILE A 234 16.05 -13.12 -11.92
CA ILE A 234 16.66 -14.46 -11.89
C ILE A 234 15.57 -15.53 -11.98
N VAL A 235 14.52 -15.41 -11.17
CA VAL A 235 13.38 -16.35 -11.17
C VAL A 235 12.71 -16.40 -12.54
N THR A 236 12.49 -15.25 -13.16
CA THR A 236 11.89 -15.17 -14.50
C THR A 236 12.78 -15.84 -15.56
N ARG A 237 14.11 -15.69 -15.47
CA ARG A 237 15.06 -16.31 -16.40
C ARG A 237 15.10 -17.83 -16.24
N ILE A 238 15.14 -18.33 -15.00
CA ILE A 238 15.13 -19.75 -14.69
C ILE A 238 13.83 -20.40 -15.21
N SER A 239 12.69 -19.76 -14.94
CA SER A 239 11.37 -20.24 -15.39
C SER A 239 11.22 -20.29 -16.91
N LYS A 240 11.95 -19.45 -17.64
CA LYS A 240 11.94 -19.39 -19.12
C LYS A 240 12.98 -20.29 -19.78
N SER A 241 13.91 -20.89 -19.02
CA SER A 241 14.98 -21.70 -19.60
C SER A 241 14.53 -23.18 -19.73
N PRO A 242 14.30 -23.72 -20.94
CA PRO A 242 13.89 -25.11 -21.13
C PRO A 242 14.98 -26.12 -20.72
N ALA A 243 16.22 -25.67 -20.48
CA ALA A 243 17.34 -26.52 -20.12
C ALA A 243 17.30 -27.01 -18.65
N GLN A 244 16.62 -26.32 -17.73
CA GLN A 244 16.54 -26.74 -16.33
C GLN A 244 15.30 -27.59 -15.99
N ALA A 245 14.24 -27.55 -16.81
CA ALA A 245 13.08 -28.42 -16.63
C ALA A 245 13.43 -29.92 -16.73
N LYS A 246 14.49 -30.27 -17.47
CA LYS A 246 15.02 -31.66 -17.55
C LYS A 246 15.90 -32.07 -16.37
N LEU A 247 16.46 -31.12 -15.60
CA LEU A 247 17.31 -31.43 -14.44
C LEU A 247 16.48 -31.68 -13.17
N CYS A 248 15.31 -31.06 -13.04
CA CYS A 248 14.40 -31.30 -11.91
C CYS A 248 13.45 -32.50 -12.10
N ALA A 249 13.26 -32.99 -13.33
CA ALA A 249 12.39 -34.14 -13.61
C ALA A 249 13.13 -35.49 -13.66
N GLY A 250 14.45 -35.50 -13.46
CA GLY A 250 15.32 -36.67 -13.69
C GLY A 250 15.74 -37.48 -12.46
N ALA A 251 15.26 -37.13 -11.26
CA ALA A 251 15.59 -37.83 -10.04
C ALA A 251 14.31 -38.22 -9.30
N ASP A 252 13.58 -39.22 -9.81
CA ASP A 252 13.12 -40.32 -8.97
C ASP A 252 12.45 -41.44 -9.79
N THR A 253 12.62 -42.66 -9.28
CA THR A 253 12.03 -43.95 -9.69
C THR A 253 12.64 -44.70 -10.89
N LYS A 254 13.75 -45.38 -10.63
CA LYS A 254 13.89 -46.79 -11.02
C LYS A 254 14.18 -47.65 -9.78
N PRO A 255 13.41 -48.72 -9.51
CA PRO A 255 13.64 -49.58 -8.36
C PRO A 255 14.90 -50.43 -8.62
N SER A 256 15.89 -50.28 -7.75
CA SER A 256 17.05 -51.18 -7.70
C SER A 256 16.61 -52.52 -7.12
N SER A 257 16.35 -53.48 -8.02
CA SER A 257 16.14 -54.88 -7.64
C SER A 257 17.46 -55.47 -7.15
N LYS A 258 17.46 -55.84 -5.86
CA LYS A 258 18.48 -56.60 -5.14
C LYS A 258 19.06 -57.73 -5.99
N LEU A 259 20.37 -57.69 -6.22
CA LEU A 259 21.17 -58.88 -6.51
C LEU A 259 21.18 -59.79 -5.29
N MET A 260 20.51 -60.94 -5.38
CA MET A 260 20.77 -62.09 -4.51
C MET A 260 22.09 -62.73 -4.96
N ILE A 261 23.12 -62.65 -4.12
CA ILE A 261 24.27 -63.54 -4.20
C ILE A 261 24.08 -64.58 -3.10
N SER A 262 23.64 -65.77 -3.50
CA SER A 262 23.63 -66.97 -2.66
C SER A 262 25.04 -67.54 -2.59
N ASN A 263 25.57 -67.68 -1.37
CA ASN A 263 26.86 -68.31 -1.12
C ASN A 263 26.62 -69.71 -0.49
N PRO A 264 27.15 -70.80 -1.07
CA PRO A 264 26.94 -72.14 -0.53
C PRO A 264 28.09 -72.58 0.38
N ARG A 265 27.76 -73.48 1.32
CA ARG A 265 28.64 -74.29 2.19
C ARG A 265 28.95 -73.71 3.58
N LEU A 266 28.30 -74.30 4.57
CA LEU A 266 28.98 -74.94 5.71
C LEU A 266 28.11 -76.10 6.19
N LYS A 267 28.69 -77.31 6.14
CA LYS A 267 28.10 -78.56 6.60
C LYS A 267 28.19 -78.68 8.13
N GLN A 268 27.21 -79.37 8.69
CA GLN A 268 27.17 -80.07 9.99
C GLN A 268 28.47 -80.83 10.32
N PRO A 269 28.71 -81.21 11.59
CA PRO A 269 27.92 -82.21 12.32
C PRO A 269 26.88 -81.64 13.28
#